data_AF-A0AAV2I0J7-F1
#
_entry.id   AF-A0AAV2I0J7-F1
#
_cell.length_a   1.000
_cell.length_b   1.000
_cell.length_c   1.000
_cell.angle_alpha   90.00
_cell.angle_beta   90.00
_cell.angle_gamma   90.00
#
_symmetry.space_group_name_H-M   'P 1'
#
loop_
_entity.id
_entity.type
_entity.pdbx_description
1 polymer ?
#
loop_
_entity_poly.entity_id
_entity_poly.type
_entity_poly.pdbx_seq_one_letter_code
_entity_poly.pdbx_strand_id
1 'polypeptide(L)' 'FQDKPFVRVTGGATIHNLSLFLKKKLQIEDSQKVALYCPCRSGIVCLNNSHTLKAVKDLYCHDKEILELNYDISQW' A
#
# COMPACT_ATOMS: atom_id res chain seq x y z
N PHE A 1 -0.01 18.40 11.42
CA PHE A 1 -0.86 17.24 11.14
C PHE A 1 -1.02 17.14 9.64
N GLN A 2 -0.20 16.33 8.95
CA GLN A 2 -0.39 16.10 7.52
C GLN A 2 -1.66 15.27 7.35
N ASP A 3 -2.63 15.78 6.59
CA ASP A 3 -3.81 15.03 6.17
C ASP A 3 -3.37 13.72 5.51
N LYS A 4 -3.54 12.60 6.25
CA LYS A 4 -3.28 11.28 5.67
C LYS A 4 -4.40 10.99 4.68
N PRO A 5 -4.12 10.84 3.39
CA PRO A 5 -5.17 10.61 2.41
C PRO A 5 -5.81 9.23 2.62
N PHE A 6 -7.11 9.21 2.91
CA PHE A 6 -7.88 7.97 2.93
C PHE A 6 -8.30 7.59 1.51
N VAL A 7 -8.20 6.30 1.19
CA VAL A 7 -8.65 5.75 -0.10
C VAL A 7 -9.58 4.57 0.19
N ARG A 8 -10.75 4.56 -0.44
CA ARG A 8 -11.67 3.41 -0.43
C ARG A 8 -11.45 2.59 -1.69
N VAL A 9 -11.24 1.29 -1.50
CA VAL A 9 -10.97 0.32 -2.57
C VAL A 9 -11.67 -0.99 -2.26
N THR A 10 -11.88 -1.80 -3.27
CA THR A 10 -12.39 -3.17 -3.09
C THR A 10 -11.31 -4.05 -2.47
N GLY A 11 -11.71 -4.98 -1.60
CA GLY A 11 -10.76 -5.90 -0.95
C GLY A 11 -9.99 -6.80 -1.92
N GLY A 12 -10.52 -7.02 -3.13
CA GLY A 12 -9.86 -7.78 -4.20
C GLY A 12 -8.80 -7.00 -4.98
N ALA A 13 -8.68 -5.68 -4.80
CA ALA A 13 -7.59 -4.93 -5.39
C ALA A 13 -6.24 -5.39 -4.81
N THR A 14 -5.22 -5.47 -5.66
CA THR A 14 -3.89 -5.90 -5.24
C THR A 14 -2.99 -4.73 -4.87
N ILE A 15 -1.87 -5.04 -4.23
CA ILE A 15 -0.78 -4.10 -3.98
C ILE A 15 -0.27 -3.50 -5.29
N HIS A 16 -0.20 -4.30 -6.36
CA HIS A 16 0.12 -3.78 -7.69
C HIS A 16 -0.88 -2.70 -8.15
N ASN A 17 -2.19 -2.97 -8.04
CA ASN A 17 -3.22 -2.00 -8.43
C ASN A 17 -3.08 -0.69 -7.64
N LEU A 18 -2.79 -0.78 -6.34
CA LEU A 18 -2.58 0.41 -5.50
C LEU A 18 -1.30 1.16 -5.88
N SER A 19 -0.22 0.46 -6.21
CA SER A 19 1.03 1.08 -6.67
C SER A 19 0.84 1.87 -7.97
N LEU A 20 0.08 1.31 -8.94
CA LEU A 20 -0.27 2.00 -10.19
C LEU A 20 -1.18 3.20 -9.94
N PHE A 21 -2.15 3.07 -9.03
CA PHE A 21 -2.99 4.18 -8.63
C PHE A 21 -2.17 5.33 -8.03
N LEU A 22 -1.24 5.03 -7.12
CA LEU A 22 -0.35 6.02 -6.52
C LEU A 22 0.55 6.67 -7.55
N LYS A 23 1.13 5.88 -8.47
CA LYS A 23 1.92 6.42 -9.59
C LYS A 23 1.16 7.46 -10.38
N LYS A 24 -0.06 7.13 -10.81
CA LYS A 24 -0.91 8.06 -11.58
C LYS A 24 -1.31 9.28 -10.76
N LYS A 25 -1.71 9.09 -9.51
CA LYS A 25 -2.20 10.17 -8.64
C LYS A 25 -1.10 11.17 -8.27
N LEU A 26 0.12 10.68 -8.08
CA LEU A 26 1.28 11.49 -7.69
C LEU A 26 2.14 11.92 -8.89
N GLN A 27 1.73 11.58 -10.12
CA GLN A 27 2.48 11.86 -11.36
C GLN A 27 3.94 11.35 -11.33
N ILE A 28 4.12 10.16 -10.77
CA ILE A 28 5.43 9.49 -10.67
C ILE A 28 5.82 8.94 -12.04
N GLU A 29 7.08 9.10 -12.42
CA GLU A 29 7.59 8.63 -13.71
C GLU A 29 7.54 7.10 -13.84
N ASP A 30 7.48 6.62 -15.08
CA ASP A 30 7.48 5.17 -15.36
C ASP A 30 8.80 4.50 -14.95
N SER A 31 9.91 5.25 -14.98
CA SER A 31 11.25 4.87 -14.51
C SER A 31 11.32 4.55 -13.02
N GLN A 32 10.44 5.15 -12.21
CA GLN A 32 10.42 4.99 -10.76
C GLN A 32 9.51 3.83 -10.37
N LYS A 33 9.71 3.25 -9.18
CA LYS A 33 8.81 2.22 -8.63
C LYS A 33 8.26 2.67 -7.29
N VAL A 34 7.01 2.29 -7.01
CA VAL A 34 6.35 2.53 -5.73
C VAL A 34 6.33 1.22 -4.96
N ALA A 35 7.10 1.15 -3.87
CA ALA A 35 7.07 0.05 -2.93
C ALA A 35 6.09 0.35 -1.80
N LEU A 36 5.30 -0.63 -1.39
CA LEU A 36 4.29 -0.49 -0.34
C LEU A 36 4.65 -1.34 0.87
N TYR A 37 4.43 -0.78 2.05
CA TYR A 37 4.79 -1.37 3.32
C TYR A 37 3.64 -1.31 4.30
N CYS A 38 3.45 -2.36 5.09
CA CYS A 38 2.50 -2.39 6.20
C CYS A 38 3.24 -2.34 7.54
N PRO A 39 2.97 -1.35 8.41
CA PRO A 39 3.36 -1.44 9.81
C PRO A 39 2.51 -2.53 10.49
N CYS A 40 3.17 -3.46 11.18
CA CYS A 40 2.54 -4.50 11.99
C CYS A 40 3.22 -4.54 13.37
N ARG A 41 2.71 -5.36 14.29
CA ARG A 41 3.25 -5.46 15.66
C ARG A 41 4.74 -5.85 15.69
N SER A 42 5.19 -6.60 14.68
CA SER A 42 6.56 -7.10 14.58
C SER A 42 7.51 -6.21 13.78
N GLY A 43 7.06 -5.03 13.32
CA GLY A 43 7.86 -4.09 12.54
C GLY A 43 7.18 -3.64 11.25
N ILE A 44 7.98 -3.33 10.22
CA ILE A 44 7.48 -2.89 8.91
C ILE A 44 7.72 -3.99 7.89
N VAL A 45 6.67 -4.44 7.22
CA VAL A 45 6.72 -5.52 6.23
C VAL A 45 6.57 -4.94 4.83
N CYS A 46 7.48 -5.30 3.92
CA CYS A 46 7.35 -5.00 2.50
C CYS A 46 6.29 -5.91 1.86
N LEU A 47 5.36 -5.32 1.13
CA LEU A 47 4.22 -6.05 0.58
C LEU A 47 4.49 -6.52 -0.85
N ASN A 48 4.15 -7.78 -1.12
CA ASN A 48 4.23 -8.34 -2.45
C ASN A 48 3.09 -7.79 -3.34
N ASN A 49 3.43 -7.40 -4.56
CA ASN A 49 2.51 -6.87 -5.57
C ASN A 49 1.30 -7.77 -5.87
N SER A 50 1.44 -9.09 -5.70
CA SER A 50 0.38 -10.07 -5.98
C SER A 50 -0.66 -10.20 -4.86
N HIS A 51 -0.37 -9.72 -3.65
CA HIS A 51 -1.31 -9.84 -2.53
C HIS A 51 -2.49 -8.89 -2.72
N THR A 52 -3.68 -9.36 -2.35
CA THR A 52 -4.89 -8.52 -2.26
C THR A 52 -4.86 -7.69 -0.99
N LEU A 53 -5.50 -6.52 -1.00
CA LEU A 53 -5.61 -5.66 0.19
C LEU A 53 -6.39 -6.32 1.31
N LYS A 54 -7.37 -7.17 0.97
CA LYS A 54 -8.03 -8.03 1.95
C LYS A 54 -7.04 -8.99 2.61
N ALA A 55 -6.23 -9.71 1.82
CA ALA A 55 -5.23 -10.64 2.38
C ALA A 55 -4.21 -9.91 3.27
N VAL A 56 -3.75 -8.72 2.85
CA VAL A 56 -2.83 -7.90 3.66
C VAL A 56 -3.48 -7.46 4.98
N LYS A 57 -4.74 -7.01 4.95
CA LYS A 57 -5.49 -6.67 6.16
C LYS A 57 -5.65 -7.88 7.08
N ASP A 58 -6.08 -9.00 6.51
CA ASP A 58 -6.31 -10.26 7.22
C ASP A 58 -5.01 -10.83 7.79
N LEU A 59 -3.83 -10.48 7.30
CA LEU A 59 -2.55 -10.97 7.83
C LEU A 59 -1.94 -10.04 8.90
N TYR A 60 -2.11 -8.72 8.74
CA TYR A 60 -1.33 -7.74 9.50
C TYR A 60 -2.16 -6.74 10.31
N CYS A 61 -3.47 -6.66 10.09
CA CYS A 61 -4.38 -5.65 10.65
C CYS A 61 -5.72 -6.25 11.12
N HIS A 62 -5.70 -7.46 11.71
CA HIS A 62 -6.90 -8.19 12.17
C HIS A 62 -7.90 -7.33 12.96
N ASP A 63 -7.42 -6.47 13.87
CA ASP A 63 -8.26 -5.71 14.80
C ASP A 63 -8.59 -4.28 14.29
N LYS A 64 -8.15 -3.89 13.09
CA LYS A 64 -8.30 -2.53 12.58
C LYS A 64 -9.34 -2.46 11.48
N GLU A 65 -10.20 -1.46 11.55
CA GLU A 65 -11.13 -1.17 10.45
C GLU A 65 -10.39 -0.70 9.19
N ILE A 66 -9.36 0.13 9.40
CA ILE A 66 -8.57 0.78 8.36
C ILE A 66 -7.19 0.13 8.25
N LEU A 67 -6.82 -0.26 7.03
CA LEU A 67 -5.47 -0.71 6.71
C LEU A 67 -4.55 0.50 6.55
N GLU A 68 -3.54 0.62 7.42
CA GLU A 68 -2.51 1.66 7.32
C GLU A 68 -1.37 1.17 6.44
N LEU A 69 -0.96 1.96 5.45
CA LEU A 69 0.13 1.64 4.54
C LEU A 69 1.09 2.81 4.44
N ASN A 70 2.38 2.48 4.36
CA ASN A 70 3.44 3.40 3.99
C ASN A 70 3.89 3.08 2.57
N TYR A 71 4.45 4.05 1.87
CA TYR A 71 5.04 3.83 0.55
C TYR A 71 6.40 4.52 0.45
N ASP A 72 7.24 3.98 -0.42
CA ASP A 72 8.52 4.58 -0.81
C ASP A 72 8.62 4.63 -2.33
N ILE A 73 9.30 5.65 -2.86
CA ILE A 73 9.51 5.85 -4.29
C ILE A 73 11.00 5.69 -4.57
N SER A 74 11.37 4.59 -5.23
CA SER A 74 12.76 4.27 -5.53
C SER A 74 13.02 4.33 -7.03
N GLN A 75 14.18 4.88 -7.42
CA GLN A 75 14.78 4.68 -8.74
C GLN A 75 15.54 3.35 -8.72
N TRP A 76 15.34 2.50 -9.74
CA TRP A 76 16.11 1.27 -9.93
C TRP A 76 16.87 1.36 -11.24
#